data_AF-A0A6V8SGE3-F1
#
_entry.id   AF-A0A6V8SGE3-F1
#
_cell.length_a   1.000
_cell.length_b   1.000
_cell.length_c   1.000
_cell.angle_alpha   90.00
_cell.angle_beta   90.00
_cell.angle_gamma   90.00
#
_symmetry.space_group_name_H-M   'P 1'
#
loop_
_entity.id
_entity.type
_entity.pdbx_description
1 polymer ?
#
loop_
_entity_poly.entity_id
_entity_poly.type
_entity_poly.pdbx_seq_one_letter_code
_entity_poly.pdbx_strand_id
1 'polypeptide(L)'
;MENNFSVRRAGNDKLDLALIQKEKSASLIVILAYIILITSANKEREIILKKQRGISTSNDLEPTQLVVLSSSLTLIGNIFLGEIAFVRLRELQKNIQSGESNFSLTPNLNITTGFMFSIIGSIFKTVGVIQRANEQAQTTIL
;
A
#
# COMPACT_ATOMS: atom_id res chain seq x y z
N MET A 1 28.43 -20.45 -13.19
CA MET A 1 28.04 -19.61 -12.03
C MET A 1 26.53 -19.64 -11.95
N GLU A 2 25.97 -20.15 -10.85
CA GLU A 2 24.52 -20.18 -10.65
C GLU A 2 23.98 -18.76 -10.53
N ASN A 3 23.20 -18.33 -11.53
CA ASN A 3 22.55 -17.03 -11.62
C ASN A 3 21.31 -16.96 -10.70
N ASN A 4 21.46 -17.25 -9.41
CA ASN A 4 20.39 -17.05 -8.43
C ASN A 4 20.44 -15.63 -7.86
N PHE A 5 20.22 -14.63 -8.72
CA PHE A 5 20.05 -13.25 -8.29
C PHE A 5 18.59 -12.99 -7.91
N SER A 6 18.38 -12.66 -6.64
CA SER A 6 17.07 -12.27 -6.10
C SER A 6 16.60 -10.96 -6.69
N VAL A 7 15.28 -10.82 -6.92
CA VAL A 7 14.61 -9.54 -7.26
C VAL A 7 14.88 -8.40 -6.26
N ARG A 8 15.46 -8.73 -5.11
CA ARG A 8 15.78 -7.78 -4.03
C ARG A 8 17.21 -7.26 -4.06
N ARG A 9 18.09 -7.83 -4.89
CA ARG A 9 19.51 -7.47 -4.95
C ARG A 9 19.78 -6.47 -6.07
N ALA A 10 20.35 -5.32 -5.72
CA ALA A 10 20.86 -4.36 -6.68
C ALA A 10 22.37 -4.52 -6.92
N GLY A 11 23.07 -5.32 -6.10
CA GLY A 11 24.51 -5.56 -6.20
C GLY A 11 25.35 -4.77 -5.18
N ASN A 12 24.69 -4.12 -4.23
CA ASN A 12 25.32 -3.38 -3.13
C ASN A 12 24.73 -3.89 -1.81
N ASP A 13 25.45 -4.80 -1.15
CA ASP A 13 24.93 -5.53 0.01
C ASP A 13 24.46 -4.62 1.17
N LYS A 14 25.19 -3.52 1.42
CA LYS A 14 24.81 -2.55 2.47
C LYS A 14 23.50 -1.84 2.13
N LEU A 15 23.36 -1.41 0.88
CA LEU A 15 22.12 -0.79 0.39
C LEU A 15 20.97 -1.80 0.39
N ASP A 16 21.22 -3.01 -0.11
CA ASP A 16 20.23 -4.08 -0.22
C ASP A 16 19.66 -4.47 1.15
N LEU A 17 20.51 -4.59 2.18
CA LEU A 17 20.07 -4.84 3.55
C LEU A 17 19.18 -3.71 4.10
N ALA A 18 19.57 -2.45 3.86
CA ALA A 18 18.78 -1.29 4.29
C ALA A 18 17.41 -1.25 3.59
N LEU A 19 17.38 -1.53 2.28
CA LEU A 19 16.15 -1.57 1.48
C LEU A 19 15.25 -2.73 1.89
N ILE A 20 15.82 -3.90 2.21
CA ILE A 20 15.05 -5.04 2.73
C ILE A 20 14.39 -4.70 4.08
N GLN A 21 15.08 -4.00 4.97
CA GLN A 21 14.50 -3.59 6.25
C GLN A 21 13.37 -2.56 6.06
N LYS A 22 13.53 -1.62 5.11
CA LYS A 22 12.46 -0.72 4.70
C LYS A 22 11.28 -1.48 4.08
N GLU A 23 11.54 -2.47 3.21
CA GLU A 23 10.52 -3.30 2.56
C GLU A 23 9.68 -4.02 3.61
N LYS A 24 10.32 -4.67 4.59
CA LYS A 24 9.63 -5.33 5.71
C LYS A 24 8.72 -4.37 6.48
N SER A 25 9.22 -3.18 6.79
CA SER A 25 8.47 -2.17 7.54
C SER A 25 7.26 -1.67 6.73
N ALA A 26 7.45 -1.37 5.45
CA ALA A 26 6.38 -0.96 4.54
C ALA A 26 5.32 -2.07 4.36
N SER A 27 5.75 -3.33 4.21
CA SER A 27 4.84 -4.47 4.14
C SER A 27 4.01 -4.63 5.41
N LEU A 28 4.59 -4.41 6.60
CA LEU A 28 3.84 -4.44 7.86
C LEU A 28 2.77 -3.34 7.91
N ILE A 29 3.07 -2.13 7.43
CA ILE A 29 2.08 -1.04 7.32
C ILE A 29 0.90 -1.48 6.43
N VAL A 30 1.19 -2.09 5.28
CA VAL A 30 0.15 -2.58 4.36
C VAL A 30 -0.69 -3.69 4.99
N ILE A 31 -0.06 -4.63 5.70
CA ILE A 31 -0.78 -5.71 6.42
C ILE A 31 -1.73 -5.12 7.48
N LEU A 32 -1.24 -4.19 8.30
CA LEU A 32 -2.05 -3.52 9.31
C LEU A 32 -3.22 -2.76 8.67
N ALA A 33 -2.99 -2.09 7.53
CA ALA A 33 -4.04 -1.42 6.77
C ALA A 33 -5.16 -2.39 6.35
N TYR A 34 -4.81 -3.60 5.89
CA TYR A 34 -5.81 -4.60 5.51
C TYR A 34 -6.54 -5.20 6.72
N ILE A 35 -5.87 -5.37 7.87
CA ILE A 35 -6.53 -5.79 9.11
C ILE A 35 -7.59 -4.76 9.52
N ILE A 36 -7.29 -3.47 9.42
CA ILE A 36 -8.25 -2.38 9.68
C ILE A 36 -9.42 -2.44 8.69
N LEU A 37 -9.15 -2.71 7.40
CA LEU A 37 -10.20 -2.85 6.39
C LEU A 37 -11.17 -4.00 6.70
N ILE A 38 -10.63 -5.16 7.09
CA ILE A 38 -11.43 -6.32 7.47
C ILE A 38 -12.28 -6.00 8.71
N THR A 39 -11.69 -5.32 9.69
CA THR A 39 -12.40 -4.87 10.90
C THR A 39 -13.56 -3.96 10.54
N SER A 40 -13.33 -2.99 9.64
CA SER A 40 -14.39 -2.13 9.11
C SER A 40 -15.52 -2.91 8.45
N ALA A 41 -15.19 -3.86 7.57
CA ALA A 41 -16.18 -4.67 6.87
C ALA A 41 -17.03 -5.52 7.82
N ASN A 42 -16.41 -6.07 8.88
CA ASN A 42 -17.13 -6.81 9.91
C ASN A 42 -18.11 -5.91 10.68
N LYS A 43 -17.68 -4.70 11.06
CA LYS A 43 -18.56 -3.72 11.72
C LYS A 43 -19.73 -3.32 10.84
N GLU A 44 -19.47 -3.03 9.56
CA GLU A 44 -20.51 -2.69 8.60
C GLU A 44 -21.52 -3.82 8.42
N ARG A 45 -21.05 -5.07 8.34
CA ARG A 45 -21.91 -6.26 8.32
C ARG A 45 -22.79 -6.36 9.57
N GLU A 46 -22.24 -6.14 10.76
CA GLU A 46 -23.02 -6.17 12.01
C GLU A 46 -24.10 -5.08 12.04
N ILE A 47 -23.79 -3.88 11.56
CA ILE A 47 -24.76 -2.77 11.46
C ILE A 47 -25.91 -3.16 10.54
N ILE A 48 -25.62 -3.71 9.36
CA ILE A 48 -26.65 -4.18 8.41
C ILE A 48 -27.55 -5.24 9.06
N LEU A 49 -26.96 -6.22 9.75
CA LEU A 49 -27.72 -7.29 10.42
C LEU A 49 -28.60 -6.74 11.57
N LYS A 50 -28.12 -5.75 12.33
CA LYS A 50 -28.92 -5.08 13.38
C LYS A 50 -30.09 -4.31 12.79
N LYS A 51 -29.87 -3.57 11.70
CA LYS A 51 -30.92 -2.84 10.96
C LYS A 51 -32.02 -3.78 10.45
N GLN A 52 -31.65 -4.94 9.91
CA GLN A 52 -32.62 -5.96 9.48
C GLN A 52 -33.49 -6.51 10.63
N ARG A 53 -32.99 -6.47 11.86
CA ARG A 53 -33.71 -6.91 13.06
C ARG A 53 -34.49 -5.79 13.75
N GLY A 54 -34.54 -4.59 13.16
CA GLY A 54 -35.19 -3.41 13.75
C GLY A 54 -34.47 -2.84 14.97
N ILE A 55 -33.19 -3.20 15.18
CA ILE A 55 -32.37 -2.69 16.29
C ILE A 55 -31.73 -1.38 15.84
N SER A 56 -31.94 -0.30 16.61
CA SER A 56 -31.29 0.98 16.35
C SER A 56 -29.76 0.88 16.52
N THR A 57 -29.03 1.59 15.66
CA THR A 57 -27.57 1.59 15.63
C THR A 57 -27.09 3.02 15.88
N SER A 58 -26.14 3.20 16.81
CA SER A 58 -25.71 4.53 17.27
C SER A 58 -24.35 4.99 16.74
N ASN A 59 -23.70 4.22 15.84
CA ASN A 59 -22.32 4.50 15.38
C ASN A 59 -22.09 4.14 13.90
N ASP A 60 -22.96 4.61 13.00
CA ASP A 60 -22.86 4.31 11.57
C ASP A 60 -21.64 4.95 10.88
N LEU A 61 -21.01 5.96 11.49
CA LEU A 61 -19.82 6.66 10.97
C LEU A 61 -18.51 5.89 11.21
N GLU A 62 -18.45 5.00 12.20
CA GLU A 62 -17.22 4.34 12.63
C GLU A 62 -16.60 3.44 11.53
N PRO A 63 -17.35 2.60 10.78
CA PRO A 63 -16.77 1.78 9.72
C PRO A 63 -16.14 2.62 8.62
N THR A 64 -16.81 3.66 8.13
CA THR A 64 -16.28 4.46 7.03
C THR A 64 -15.00 5.20 7.41
N GLN A 65 -14.88 5.68 8.66
CA GLN A 65 -13.62 6.22 9.17
C GLN A 65 -12.48 5.18 9.19
N LEU A 66 -12.77 3.92 9.53
CA LEU A 66 -11.79 2.83 9.44
C LEU A 66 -11.37 2.55 7.99
N VAL A 67 -12.28 2.66 7.01
CA VAL A 67 -11.93 2.55 5.58
C VAL A 67 -11.00 3.69 5.15
N VAL A 68 -11.23 4.92 5.62
CA VAL A 68 -10.34 6.07 5.36
C VAL A 68 -8.95 5.81 5.93
N LEU A 69 -8.87 5.40 7.19
CA LEU A 69 -7.60 5.07 7.84
C LEU A 69 -6.84 3.96 7.09
N SER A 70 -7.54 2.87 6.78
CA SER A 70 -6.98 1.75 6.01
C SER A 70 -6.44 2.21 4.66
N SER A 71 -7.24 2.95 3.89
CA SER A 71 -6.85 3.39 2.54
C SER A 71 -5.64 4.32 2.57
N SER A 72 -5.59 5.22 3.56
CA SER A 72 -4.46 6.12 3.78
C SER A 72 -3.18 5.36 4.13
N LEU A 73 -3.26 4.35 5.02
CA LEU A 73 -2.12 3.51 5.37
C LEU A 73 -1.65 2.65 4.18
N THR A 74 -2.58 2.12 3.38
CA THR A 74 -2.24 1.41 2.14
C THR A 74 -1.49 2.31 1.17
N LEU A 75 -1.94 3.57 0.99
CA LEU A 75 -1.26 4.55 0.16
C LEU A 75 0.17 4.83 0.66
N ILE A 76 0.34 5.07 1.96
CA ILE A 76 1.66 5.28 2.57
C ILE A 76 2.58 4.08 2.36
N GLY A 77 2.08 2.87 2.61
CA GLY A 77 2.84 1.64 2.38
C GLY A 77 3.26 1.47 0.93
N ASN A 78 2.38 1.76 -0.02
CA ASN A 78 2.68 1.70 -1.45
C ASN A 78 3.70 2.76 -1.89
N ILE A 79 3.68 3.96 -1.30
CA ILE A 79 4.71 4.99 -1.54
C ILE A 79 6.09 4.49 -1.11
N PHE A 80 6.22 3.90 0.08
CA PHE A 80 7.50 3.36 0.53
C PHE A 80 7.98 2.19 -0.34
N LEU A 81 7.09 1.28 -0.72
CA LEU A 81 7.44 0.17 -1.62
C LEU A 81 7.87 0.67 -3.01
N GLY A 82 7.20 1.70 -3.52
CA GLY A 82 7.59 2.37 -4.76
C GLY A 82 8.96 3.04 -4.67
N GLU A 83 9.24 3.77 -3.58
CA GLU A 83 10.56 4.37 -3.33
C GLU A 83 11.67 3.30 -3.36
N ILE A 84 11.45 2.17 -2.69
CA ILE A 84 12.40 1.05 -2.67
C ILE A 84 12.65 0.52 -4.09
N ALA A 85 11.61 0.34 -4.89
CA ALA A 85 11.73 -0.10 -6.28
C ALA A 85 12.54 0.90 -7.12
N PHE A 86 12.27 2.20 -6.99
CA PHE A 86 13.04 3.25 -7.66
C PHE A 86 14.52 3.28 -7.24
N VAL A 87 14.83 3.06 -5.96
CA VAL A 87 16.22 2.99 -5.50
C VAL A 87 16.93 1.78 -6.09
N ARG A 88 16.29 0.59 -6.09
CA ARG A 88 16.85 -0.62 -6.71
C ARG A 88 17.09 -0.46 -8.21
N LEU A 89 16.16 0.18 -8.92
CA LEU A 89 16.31 0.46 -10.35
C LEU A 89 17.51 1.38 -10.62
N ARG A 90 17.66 2.45 -9.84
CA ARG A 90 18.77 3.40 -9.99
C ARG A 90 20.12 2.78 -9.69
N GLU A 91 20.22 1.98 -8.63
CA GLU A 91 21.49 1.30 -8.31
C GLU A 91 21.85 0.27 -9.38
N LEU A 92 20.88 -0.48 -9.90
CA LEU A 92 21.13 -1.39 -11.03
C LEU A 92 21.62 -0.64 -12.27
N GLN A 93 20.99 0.50 -12.60
CA GLN A 93 21.42 1.34 -13.72
C GLN A 93 22.86 1.83 -13.55
N LYS A 94 23.21 2.26 -12.33
CA LYS A 94 24.57 2.70 -11.99
C LYS A 94 25.58 1.55 -12.18
N ASN A 95 25.26 0.36 -11.69
CA ASN A 95 26.14 -0.81 -11.79
C ASN A 95 26.32 -1.28 -13.25
N ILE A 96 25.31 -1.11 -14.09
CA ILE A 96 25.43 -1.36 -15.53
C ILE A 96 26.35 -0.32 -16.19
N GLN A 97 26.20 0.96 -15.84
CA GLN A 97 27.02 2.04 -16.38
C GLN A 97 28.50 1.95 -15.96
N SER A 98 28.80 1.41 -14.78
CA SER A 98 30.17 1.15 -14.33
C SER A 98 30.77 -0.14 -14.88
N GLY A 99 29.99 -0.97 -15.58
CA GLY A 99 30.43 -2.27 -16.07
C GLY A 99 30.47 -3.38 -15.01
N GLU A 100 29.97 -3.10 -13.80
CA GLU A 100 29.89 -4.06 -12.68
C GLU A 100 28.73 -5.06 -12.85
N SER A 101 27.75 -4.76 -13.71
CA SER A 101 26.63 -5.64 -14.02
C SER A 101 26.30 -5.63 -15.51
N ASN A 102 25.89 -6.79 -16.03
CA ASN A 102 25.35 -6.95 -17.38
C ASN A 102 23.86 -7.34 -17.38
N PHE A 103 23.17 -7.14 -16.24
CA PHE A 103 21.76 -7.49 -16.13
C PHE A 103 20.85 -6.58 -16.94
N SER A 104 19.66 -7.09 -17.28
CA SER A 104 18.63 -6.30 -17.92
C SER A 104 17.96 -5.35 -16.92
N LEU A 105 17.71 -4.10 -17.33
CA LEU A 105 16.90 -3.14 -16.57
C LEU A 105 15.40 -3.46 -16.58
N THR A 106 14.93 -4.22 -17.58
CA THR A 106 13.49 -4.43 -17.85
C THR A 106 12.71 -4.97 -16.64
N PRO A 107 13.19 -5.98 -15.88
CA PRO A 107 12.46 -6.46 -14.70
C PRO A 107 12.25 -5.37 -13.65
N ASN A 108 13.29 -4.58 -13.34
CA ASN A 108 13.20 -3.51 -12.34
C ASN A 108 12.35 -2.34 -12.83
N LEU A 109 12.35 -2.05 -14.14
CA LEU A 109 11.44 -1.08 -14.75
C LEU A 109 9.98 -1.52 -14.62
N ASN A 110 9.68 -2.80 -14.88
CA ASN A 110 8.32 -3.33 -14.75
C ASN A 110 7.85 -3.31 -13.30
N ILE A 111 8.69 -3.72 -12.34
CA ILE A 111 8.39 -3.66 -10.91
C ILE A 111 8.10 -2.22 -10.47
N THR A 112 8.96 -1.28 -10.87
CA THR A 112 8.80 0.15 -10.54
C THR A 112 7.50 0.72 -11.12
N THR A 113 7.21 0.38 -12.38
CA THR A 113 5.95 0.76 -13.06
C THR A 113 4.72 0.17 -12.36
N GLY A 114 4.80 -1.08 -11.90
CA GLY A 114 3.73 -1.71 -11.13
C GLY A 114 3.43 -0.98 -9.81
N PHE A 115 4.47 -0.53 -9.10
CA PHE A 115 4.28 0.30 -7.91
C PHE A 115 3.71 1.69 -8.23
N MET A 116 4.11 2.31 -9.34
CA MET A 116 3.50 3.57 -9.80
C MET A 116 1.99 3.43 -10.02
N PHE A 117 1.54 2.39 -10.72
CA PHE A 117 0.11 2.12 -10.89
C PHE A 117 -0.59 1.86 -9.55
N SER A 118 0.05 1.12 -8.64
CA SER A 118 -0.49 0.84 -7.30
C SER A 118 -0.67 2.13 -6.48
N ILE A 119 0.28 3.06 -6.54
CA ILE A 119 0.21 4.37 -5.89
C ILE A 119 -0.94 5.18 -6.48
N ILE A 120 -1.02 5.30 -7.80
CA ILE A 120 -2.08 6.05 -8.49
C ILE A 120 -3.46 5.51 -8.13
N GLY A 121 -3.65 4.19 -8.21
CA GLY A 121 -4.90 3.54 -7.81
C GLY A 121 -5.25 3.77 -6.33
N SER A 122 -4.23 3.74 -5.45
CA SER A 122 -4.41 4.00 -4.02
C SER A 122 -4.79 5.45 -3.72
N ILE A 123 -4.27 6.43 -4.49
CA ILE A 123 -4.67 7.84 -4.39
C ILE A 123 -6.15 7.98 -4.72
N PHE A 124 -6.60 7.48 -5.88
CA PHE A 124 -8.00 7.57 -6.28
C PHE A 124 -8.93 6.91 -5.26
N LYS A 125 -8.57 5.71 -4.78
CA LYS A 125 -9.32 5.03 -3.72
C LYS A 125 -9.40 5.89 -2.46
N THR A 126 -8.28 6.41 -1.98
CA THR A 126 -8.20 7.21 -0.74
C THR A 126 -9.05 8.48 -0.85
N VAL A 127 -8.97 9.19 -1.97
CA VAL A 127 -9.81 10.37 -2.23
C VAL A 127 -11.29 10.00 -2.22
N GLY A 128 -11.69 8.94 -2.92
CA GLY A 128 -13.09 8.52 -2.98
C GLY A 128 -13.66 8.12 -1.61
N VAL A 129 -12.90 7.44 -0.77
CA VAL A 129 -13.37 7.07 0.58
C VAL A 129 -13.45 8.27 1.52
N ILE A 130 -12.55 9.25 1.39
CA ILE A 130 -12.64 10.52 2.14
C ILE A 130 -13.89 11.30 1.72
N GLN A 131 -14.18 11.39 0.42
CA GLN A 131 -15.40 12.02 -0.09
C GLN A 131 -16.65 11.36 0.49
N ARG A 132 -16.71 10.02 0.48
CA ARG A 132 -17.82 9.26 1.07
C ARG A 132 -17.98 9.51 2.58
N ALA A 133 -16.88 9.58 3.32
CA ALA A 133 -16.90 9.88 4.75
C ALA A 133 -17.47 11.28 5.03
N ASN A 134 -17.09 12.27 4.22
CA ASN A 134 -17.61 13.63 4.34
C ASN A 134 -19.11 13.71 4.03
N GLU A 135 -19.59 13.01 2.99
CA GLU A 135 -21.02 12.94 2.65
C GLU A 135 -21.86 12.33 3.79
N GLN A 136 -21.36 11.27 4.44
CA GLN A 136 -22.03 10.66 5.59
C GLN A 136 -22.04 11.57 6.83
N ALA A 137 -20.96 12.30 7.07
CA ALA A 137 -20.90 13.24 8.18
C ALA A 137 -21.93 14.37 8.02
N GLN A 138 -22.15 14.85 6.80
CA GLN A 138 -23.15 15.89 6.50
C GLN A 138 -24.60 15.39 6.67
N THR A 139 -24.88 14.14 6.29
CA THR A 139 -26.23 13.55 6.40
C THR A 139 -26.63 13.21 7.84
N THR A 140 -25.68 13.05 8.75
CA THR A 140 -25.95 12.75 10.17
C THR A 140 -26.33 13.99 11.00
N ILE A 141 -26.10 15.21 10.48
CA ILE A 141 -26.35 16.48 11.19
C ILE A 141 -27.79 17.01 10.98
N LEU A 142 -28.54 16.46 10.01
CA LEU A 142 -29.92 16.84 9.67
C LEU A 142 -30.95 15.91 10.32
#